data_AF-A0A135TY62-F1
#
_entry.id   AF-A0A135TY62-F1
#
_cell.length_a   1.000
_cell.length_b   1.000
_cell.length_c   1.000
_cell.angle_alpha   90.00
_cell.angle_beta   90.00
_cell.angle_gamma   90.00
#
_symmetry.space_group_name_H-M   'P 1'
#
loop_
_entity.id
_entity.type
_entity.pdbx_description
1 polymer ?
#
loop_
_entity_poly.entity_id
_entity_poly.type
_entity_poly.pdbx_seq_one_letter_code
_entity_poly.pdbx_strand_id
1 'polypeptide(L)'
;MNTFKSEAQWSDLPQEIRDKILEYVPGMFAGICRDWQNTIEPRNFRVLQVGSDDQSLENLAKTFHDKYWRQSYVKHIWFKIELPDHCIKNRSRRQTHEEIAADRGCFAINILSLFRILEA
;
A
#
# COMPACT_ATOMS: atom_id res chain seq x y z
N MET A 1 26.61 3.79 44.01
CA MET A 1 26.05 2.73 43.15
C MET A 1 24.80 3.30 42.50
N ASN A 2 24.90 3.72 41.23
CA ASN A 2 23.72 4.19 40.49
C ASN A 2 23.00 2.97 39.91
N THR A 3 21.80 2.71 40.39
CA THR A 3 20.85 1.77 39.78
C THR A 3 20.33 2.39 38.49
N PHE A 4 20.85 1.96 37.36
CA PHE A 4 20.21 2.21 36.07
C PHE A 4 18.84 1.53 36.11
N LYS A 5 17.76 2.31 36.25
CA LYS A 5 16.42 1.85 35.90
C LYS A 5 16.49 1.51 34.41
N SER A 6 16.35 0.23 34.07
CA SER A 6 16.06 -0.18 32.70
C SER A 6 14.85 0.63 32.24
N GLU A 7 15.03 1.48 31.21
CA GLU A 7 13.90 2.14 30.59
C GLU A 7 12.99 1.07 30.00
N ALA A 8 11.69 1.18 30.28
CA ALA A 8 10.70 0.27 29.72
C ALA A 8 10.71 0.41 28.19
N GLN A 9 10.88 -0.70 27.50
CA GLN A 9 10.93 -0.75 26.04
C GLN A 9 9.55 -1.05 25.48
N TRP A 10 9.31 -0.61 24.24
CA TRP A 10 8.07 -0.93 23.52
C TRP A 10 7.83 -2.45 23.43
N SER A 11 8.90 -3.25 23.33
CA SER A 11 8.85 -4.71 23.34
C SER A 11 8.33 -5.32 24.63
N ASP A 12 8.32 -4.56 25.73
CA ASP A 12 7.89 -5.06 27.04
C ASP A 12 6.36 -5.08 27.17
N LEU A 13 5.64 -4.41 26.26
CA LEU A 13 4.18 -4.44 26.20
C LEU A 13 3.67 -5.72 25.53
N PRO A 14 2.62 -6.36 26.08
CA PRO A 14 1.93 -7.46 25.40
C PRO A 14 1.47 -7.06 23.99
N GLN A 15 1.52 -8.01 23.05
CA GLN A 15 1.17 -7.76 21.64
C GLN A 15 -0.20 -7.11 21.48
N GLU A 16 -1.21 -7.59 22.23
CA GLU A 16 -2.58 -7.07 22.17
C GLU A 16 -2.69 -5.59 22.57
N ILE A 17 -1.87 -5.15 23.53
CA ILE A 17 -1.82 -3.76 23.97
C ILE A 17 -1.14 -2.90 22.90
N ARG A 18 -0.03 -3.40 22.33
CA ARG A 18 0.66 -2.73 21.23
C ARG A 18 -0.26 -2.55 20.02
N ASP A 19 -0.98 -3.61 19.63
CA ASP A 19 -1.92 -3.57 18.51
C ASP A 19 -3.03 -2.55 18.75
N LYS A 20 -3.63 -2.54 19.96
CA LYS A 20 -4.62 -1.52 20.35
C LYS A 20 -4.06 -0.11 20.32
N ILE A 21 -2.85 0.14 20.80
CA ILE A 21 -2.24 1.47 20.71
C ILE A 21 -2.07 1.86 19.24
N LEU A 22 -1.58 0.92 18.41
CA LEU A 22 -1.34 1.17 17.00
C LEU A 22 -2.64 1.45 16.23
N GLU A 23 -3.78 0.94 16.66
CA GLU A 23 -5.09 1.32 16.09
C GLU A 23 -5.36 2.83 16.12
N TYR A 24 -4.88 3.52 17.15
CA TYR A 24 -5.04 4.97 17.31
C TYR A 24 -3.83 5.77 16.84
N VAL A 25 -2.73 5.10 16.45
CA VAL A 25 -1.51 5.76 15.99
C VAL A 25 -1.60 6.05 14.50
N PRO A 26 -1.53 7.33 14.09
CA PRO A 26 -1.43 7.70 12.69
C PRO A 26 -0.15 7.16 12.06
N GLY A 27 -0.25 6.71 10.81
CA GLY A 27 0.87 6.14 10.07
C GLY A 27 2.08 7.07 9.92
N MET A 28 1.89 8.39 10.03
CA MET A 28 2.95 9.40 9.96
C MET A 28 4.01 9.24 11.05
N PHE A 29 3.69 8.61 12.19
CA PHE A 29 4.65 8.43 13.26
C PHE A 29 5.75 7.40 12.95
N ALA A 30 5.62 6.64 11.86
CA ALA A 30 6.71 5.81 11.33
C ALA A 30 7.98 6.63 10.99
N GLY A 31 7.86 7.94 10.80
CA GLY A 31 9.00 8.83 10.50
C GLY A 31 9.79 9.32 11.71
N ILE A 32 9.35 9.07 12.95
CA ILE A 32 9.94 9.67 14.16
C ILE A 32 11.30 9.03 14.50
N CYS A 33 11.34 7.70 14.64
CA CYS A 33 12.56 6.96 14.90
C CYS A 33 12.44 5.52 14.38
N ARG A 34 13.56 4.76 14.40
CA ARG A 34 13.60 3.40 13.84
C ARG A 34 12.65 2.43 14.55
N ASP A 35 12.49 2.55 15.86
CA ASP A 35 11.62 1.64 16.63
C ASP A 35 10.14 1.83 16.25
N TRP A 36 9.74 3.09 16.08
CA TRP A 36 8.41 3.45 15.60
C TRP A 36 8.22 3.02 14.14
N GLN A 37 9.22 3.21 13.29
CA GLN A 37 9.22 2.72 11.92
C GLN A 37 8.99 1.21 11.87
N ASN A 38 9.80 0.43 12.59
CA ASN A 38 9.72 -1.03 12.64
C ASN A 38 8.40 -1.55 13.20
N THR A 39 7.75 -0.77 14.06
CA THR A 39 6.46 -1.12 14.65
C THR A 39 5.30 -0.79 13.70
N ILE A 40 5.34 0.37 13.05
CA ILE A 40 4.20 0.94 12.32
C ILE A 40 4.20 0.51 10.85
N GLU A 41 5.37 0.50 10.18
CA GLU A 41 5.47 0.17 8.75
C GLU A 41 4.86 -1.20 8.40
N PRO A 42 5.09 -2.29 9.16
CA PRO A 42 4.47 -3.59 8.84
C PRO A 42 2.95 -3.55 8.79
N ARG A 43 2.32 -2.71 9.62
CA ARG A 43 0.87 -2.54 9.64
C ARG A 43 0.41 -1.64 8.49
N ASN A 44 1.08 -0.52 8.27
CA ASN A 44 0.72 0.44 7.22
C ASN A 44 0.84 -0.15 5.81
N PHE A 45 1.90 -0.92 5.55
CA PHE A 45 2.15 -1.50 4.24
C PHE A 45 1.42 -2.83 4.02
N ARG A 46 0.76 -3.40 5.05
CA ARG A 46 0.07 -4.70 4.96
C ARG A 46 -0.94 -4.75 3.83
N VAL A 47 -1.70 -3.67 3.66
CA VAL A 47 -2.73 -3.54 2.63
C VAL A 47 -2.54 -2.21 1.93
N LEU A 48 -2.17 -2.25 0.65
CA LEU A 48 -2.00 -1.06 -0.17
C LEU A 48 -3.21 -0.85 -1.06
N GLN A 49 -3.60 0.41 -1.22
CA GLN A 49 -4.60 0.83 -2.19
C GLN A 49 -3.90 1.70 -3.21
N VAL A 50 -3.95 1.31 -4.48
CA VAL A 50 -3.20 1.94 -5.56
C VAL A 50 -4.14 2.18 -6.73
N GLY A 51 -4.17 3.42 -7.22
CA GLY A 51 -4.85 3.75 -8.47
C GLY A 51 -4.02 3.38 -9.69
N SER A 52 -4.67 3.17 -10.82
CA SER A 52 -4.01 2.94 -12.11
C SER A 52 -3.50 4.22 -12.77
N ASP A 53 -3.67 5.38 -12.16
CA ASP A 53 -3.12 6.64 -12.65
C ASP A 53 -1.60 6.69 -12.45
N ASP A 54 -0.93 7.44 -13.32
CA ASP A 54 0.54 7.54 -13.35
C ASP A 54 1.10 8.01 -12.00
N GLN A 55 0.42 8.92 -11.30
CA GLN A 55 0.90 9.44 -10.02
C GLN A 55 0.84 8.38 -8.92
N SER A 56 -0.22 7.59 -8.85
CA SER A 56 -0.35 6.46 -7.92
C SER A 56 0.73 5.40 -8.16
N LEU A 57 0.98 5.04 -9.41
CA LEU A 57 2.01 4.07 -9.77
C LEU A 57 3.43 4.59 -9.46
N GLU A 58 3.70 5.87 -9.74
CA GLU A 58 4.98 6.50 -9.41
C GLU A 58 5.21 6.53 -7.88
N ASN A 59 4.18 6.84 -7.10
CA ASN A 59 4.25 6.83 -5.64
C ASN A 59 4.52 5.43 -5.09
N LEU A 60 3.91 4.40 -5.69
CA LEU A 60 4.19 3.01 -5.33
C LEU A 60 5.66 2.65 -5.63
N ALA A 61 6.14 3.00 -6.82
CA ALA A 61 7.53 2.75 -7.21
C ALA A 61 8.51 3.42 -6.25
N LYS A 62 8.33 4.71 -5.94
CA LYS A 62 9.15 5.45 -4.95
C LYS A 62 9.11 4.82 -3.56
N THR A 63 7.94 4.32 -3.15
CA THR A 63 7.75 3.67 -1.84
C THR A 63 8.66 2.46 -1.66
N PHE A 64 8.89 1.70 -2.73
CA PHE A 64 9.69 0.48 -2.72
C PHE A 64 11.15 0.69 -3.12
N HIS A 65 11.44 1.61 -4.05
CA HIS A 65 12.78 1.81 -4.61
C HIS A 65 13.83 2.17 -3.54
N ASP A 66 13.49 3.07 -2.61
CA ASP A 66 14.44 3.50 -1.58
C ASP A 66 14.52 2.53 -0.39
N LYS A 67 13.53 1.64 -0.26
CA LYS A 67 13.31 0.83 0.95
C LYS A 67 12.67 -0.52 0.60
N TYR A 68 13.42 -1.37 -0.09
CA TYR A 68 12.99 -2.70 -0.55
C TYR A 68 12.34 -3.57 0.54
N TRP A 69 12.73 -3.43 1.81
CA TRP A 69 12.11 -4.18 2.91
C TRP A 69 10.62 -3.89 3.09
N ARG A 70 10.12 -2.73 2.64
CA ARG A 70 8.69 -2.40 2.73
C ARG A 70 7.84 -3.33 1.86
N GLN A 71 8.37 -3.84 0.75
CA GLN A 71 7.67 -4.84 -0.07
C GLN A 71 7.37 -6.11 0.75
N SER A 72 8.28 -6.51 1.64
CA SER A 72 8.10 -7.72 2.48
C SER A 72 6.94 -7.62 3.47
N TYR A 73 6.45 -6.41 3.76
CA TYR A 73 5.29 -6.20 4.63
C TYR A 73 3.97 -6.30 3.88
N VAL A 74 3.97 -6.19 2.55
CA VAL A 74 2.75 -6.18 1.74
C VAL A 74 2.14 -7.58 1.70
N LYS A 75 0.87 -7.69 2.11
CA LYS A 75 0.08 -8.92 1.98
C LYS A 75 -0.98 -8.82 0.88
N HIS A 76 -1.56 -7.64 0.71
CA HIS A 76 -2.61 -7.40 -0.27
C HIS A 76 -2.43 -6.04 -0.96
N ILE A 77 -2.67 -6.02 -2.27
CA ILE A 77 -2.74 -4.79 -3.07
C ILE A 77 -4.14 -4.71 -3.67
N TRP A 78 -4.87 -3.66 -3.32
CA TRP A 78 -6.11 -3.25 -3.97
C TRP A 78 -5.77 -2.31 -5.10
N PHE A 79 -5.75 -2.83 -6.32
CA PHE A 79 -5.44 -2.06 -7.50
C PHE A 79 -6.72 -1.63 -8.23
N LYS A 80 -6.97 -0.32 -8.26
CA LYS A 80 -8.16 0.27 -8.87
C LYS A 80 -7.83 0.69 -10.30
N ILE A 81 -8.41 0.00 -11.27
CA ILE A 81 -8.28 0.34 -12.69
C ILE A 81 -9.50 1.15 -13.12
N GLU A 82 -9.26 2.36 -13.64
CA GLU A 82 -10.30 3.20 -14.21
C GLU A 82 -10.41 2.96 -15.72
N LEU A 83 -11.57 2.47 -16.17
CA LEU A 83 -11.84 2.24 -17.58
C LEU A 83 -12.35 3.53 -18.24
N PRO A 84 -11.89 3.85 -19.46
CA PRO A 84 -12.09 5.17 -20.07
C PRO A 84 -13.55 5.56 -20.31
N ASP A 85 -14.42 4.62 -20.71
CA ASP A 85 -15.77 4.94 -21.21
C ASP A 85 -16.93 4.45 -20.33
N HIS A 86 -16.63 4.02 -19.10
CA HIS A 86 -17.65 3.43 -18.23
C HIS A 86 -18.42 4.48 -17.39
N CYS A 87 -19.27 5.28 -18.05
CA CYS A 87 -20.19 6.19 -17.37
C CYS A 87 -21.50 5.49 -16.94
N ILE A 88 -22.16 5.99 -15.89
CA ILE A 88 -23.45 5.45 -15.38
C ILE A 88 -24.50 5.35 -16.51
N LYS A 89 -24.51 6.32 -17.42
CA LYS A 89 -25.49 6.40 -18.51
C LYS A 89 -25.33 5.28 -19.56
N ASN A 90 -24.15 4.66 -19.63
CA ASN A 90 -23.84 3.62 -20.63
C ASN A 90 -23.89 2.20 -20.06
N ARG A 91 -24.19 2.02 -18.77
CA ARG A 91 -24.16 0.70 -18.10
C ARG A 91 -25.17 -0.31 -18.64
N SER A 92 -26.30 0.17 -19.16
CA SER A 92 -27.34 -0.67 -19.78
C SER A 92 -27.11 -0.93 -21.26
N ARG A 93 -26.15 -0.25 -21.89
CA ARG A 93 -25.82 -0.46 -23.30
C ARG A 93 -24.87 -1.63 -23.42
N ARG A 94 -25.11 -2.49 -24.41
CA ARG A 94 -24.13 -3.50 -24.80
C ARG A 94 -22.89 -2.79 -25.35
N GLN A 95 -21.71 -3.19 -24.86
CA GLN A 95 -20.45 -2.69 -25.36
C GLN A 95 -20.23 -3.16 -26.81
N THR A 96 -19.60 -2.33 -27.63
CA THR A 96 -19.16 -2.74 -28.98
C THR A 96 -17.91 -3.62 -28.87
N HIS A 97 -17.54 -4.27 -29.98
CA HIS A 97 -16.32 -5.07 -30.01
C HIS A 97 -15.06 -4.18 -29.82
N GLU A 98 -15.06 -2.96 -30.35
CA GLU A 98 -13.95 -2.01 -30.15
C GLU A 98 -13.82 -1.59 -28.68
N GLU A 99 -14.94 -1.29 -27.99
CA GLU A 99 -14.94 -0.92 -26.57
C GLU A 99 -14.40 -2.04 -25.69
N ILE A 100 -14.83 -3.29 -25.96
CA ILE A 100 -14.32 -4.47 -25.24
C ILE A 100 -12.81 -4.65 -25.47
N ALA A 101 -12.34 -4.43 -26.70
CA ALA A 101 -10.92 -4.52 -27.01
C ALA A 101 -10.11 -3.42 -26.31
N ALA A 102 -10.62 -2.20 -26.27
CA ALA A 102 -10.00 -1.07 -25.57
C ALA A 102 -9.92 -1.31 -24.05
N ASP A 103 -11.01 -1.76 -23.42
CA ASP A 103 -11.05 -2.07 -22.00
C ASP A 103 -10.08 -3.21 -21.63
N ARG A 104 -10.01 -4.25 -22.46
CA ARG A 104 -9.02 -5.35 -22.28
C ARG A 104 -7.60 -4.84 -22.39
N GLY A 105 -7.32 -3.98 -23.36
CA GLY A 105 -6.01 -3.35 -23.53
C GLY A 105 -5.65 -2.50 -22.31
N CYS A 106 -6.56 -1.64 -21.86
CA CYS A 106 -6.40 -0.82 -20.66
C CYS A 106 -6.11 -1.68 -19.42
N PHE A 107 -6.92 -2.72 -19.18
CA PHE A 107 -6.71 -3.65 -18.07
C PHE A 107 -5.34 -4.32 -18.13
N ALA A 108 -4.96 -4.87 -19.29
CA ALA A 108 -3.70 -5.57 -19.46
C ALA A 108 -2.49 -4.65 -19.24
N ILE A 109 -2.50 -3.44 -19.82
CA ILE A 109 -1.41 -2.47 -19.67
C ILE A 109 -1.24 -2.10 -18.19
N ASN A 110 -2.33 -1.81 -17.48
CA ASN A 110 -2.27 -1.42 -16.07
C ASN A 110 -1.77 -2.54 -15.17
N ILE A 111 -2.22 -3.78 -15.41
CA ILE A 111 -1.72 -4.95 -14.66
C ILE A 111 -0.22 -5.16 -14.93
N LEU A 112 0.23 -5.08 -16.18
CA LEU A 112 1.64 -5.22 -16.52
C LEU A 112 2.50 -4.12 -15.88
N SER A 113 2.01 -2.88 -15.85
CA SER A 113 2.70 -1.76 -15.18
C SER A 113 2.83 -1.99 -13.68
N LEU A 114 1.79 -2.50 -13.02
CA LEU A 114 1.86 -2.87 -11.60
C LEU A 114 2.93 -3.94 -11.36
N PHE A 115 2.91 -5.03 -12.13
CA PHE A 115 3.90 -6.11 -11.94
C PHE A 115 5.34 -5.65 -12.17
N ARG A 116 5.58 -4.78 -13.16
CA ARG A 116 6.91 -4.19 -13.36
C ARG A 116 7.43 -3.43 -12.14
N ILE A 117 6.55 -2.78 -11.37
CA ILE A 117 6.93 -2.07 -10.15
C ILE A 117 7.18 -3.05 -8.99
N LEU A 118 6.46 -4.17 -8.95
CA LEU A 118 6.60 -5.18 -7.90
C LEU A 118 7.79 -6.11 -8.11
N GLU A 119 8.25 -6.25 -9.35
CA GLU A 119 9.41 -7.09 -9.74
C GLU A 119 10.73 -6.29 -9.85
N ALA A 120 10.67 -4.95 -9.75
CA ALA A 120 11.83 -4.07 -9.77
C ALA A 120 12.55 -4.01 -8.42
#